data_AF-F2DPG3-F1
#
_entry.id   AF-F2DPG3-F1
#
_cell.length_a   1.000
_cell.length_b   1.000
_cell.length_c   1.000
_cell.angle_alpha   90.00
_cell.angle_beta   90.00
_cell.angle_gamma   90.00
#
_symmetry.space_group_name_H-M   'P 1'
#
loop_
_entity.id
_entity.type
_entity.pdbx_description
1 polymer ?
#
loop_
_entity_poly.entity_id
_entity_poly.type
_entity_poly.pdbx_seq_one_letter_code
_entity_poly.pdbx_strand_id
1 'polypeptide(L)'
;GMFVPALKGQGTKEQQKKWLPMAYKFQRIGCYAQTELGHGSNVQGLETTAAFDPSTDEFVMHSPTLTSSKWWPGGLGKASTHAVFYARLITEGKDYGIHGFICSCEA
;
A
#
# COMPACT_ATOMS: atom_id res chain seq x y z
N GLY A 1 -11.97 -8.29 -8.13
CA GLY A 1 -11.24 -7.94 -6.89
C GLY A 1 -10.28 -6.80 -7.14
N MET A 2 -9.62 -6.24 -6.11
CA MET A 2 -8.82 -4.99 -6.23
C MET A 2 -7.31 -5.20 -6.23
N PHE A 3 -6.79 -6.16 -5.45
CA PHE A 3 -5.34 -6.39 -5.29
C PHE A 3 -4.64 -6.76 -6.61
N VAL A 4 -5.15 -7.77 -7.33
CA VAL A 4 -4.56 -8.22 -8.60
C VAL A 4 -4.60 -7.14 -9.70
N PRO A 5 -5.72 -6.42 -9.92
CA PRO A 5 -5.72 -5.30 -10.86
C PRO A 5 -4.74 -4.17 -10.51
N ALA A 6 -4.57 -3.83 -9.23
CA ALA A 6 -3.58 -2.84 -8.80
C ALA A 6 -2.16 -3.28 -9.20
N LEU A 7 -1.79 -4.54 -8.94
CA LEU A 7 -0.50 -5.09 -9.36
C LEU A 7 -0.29 -5.04 -10.88
N LYS A 8 -1.32 -5.35 -11.67
CA LYS A 8 -1.25 -5.32 -13.14
C LYS A 8 -1.15 -3.91 -13.72
N GLY A 9 -1.93 -2.97 -13.17
CA GLY A 9 -2.06 -1.63 -13.70
C GLY A 9 -0.95 -0.67 -13.27
N GLN A 10 -0.34 -0.92 -12.11
CA GLN A 10 0.61 0.00 -11.49
C GLN A 10 2.01 -0.60 -11.31
N GLY A 11 2.14 -1.93 -11.36
CA GLY A 11 3.43 -2.61 -11.24
C GLY A 11 4.21 -2.63 -12.56
N THR A 12 5.54 -2.54 -12.46
CA THR A 12 6.47 -2.84 -13.56
C THR A 12 6.35 -4.30 -14.02
N LYS A 13 6.89 -4.64 -15.20
CA LYS A 13 6.86 -6.02 -15.72
C LYS A 13 7.54 -7.00 -14.77
N GLU A 14 8.63 -6.57 -14.15
CA GLU A 14 9.42 -7.31 -13.18
C GLU A 14 8.62 -7.56 -11.90
N GLN A 15 7.97 -6.52 -11.35
CA GLN A 15 7.08 -6.64 -10.19
C GLN A 15 5.87 -7.55 -10.51
N GLN A 16 5.27 -7.42 -11.68
CA GLN A 16 4.15 -8.27 -12.11
C GLN A 16 4.56 -9.74 -12.18
N LYS A 17 5.73 -10.03 -12.77
CA LYS A 17 6.28 -11.39 -12.86
C LYS A 17 6.54 -12.00 -11.48
N LYS A 18 6.93 -11.18 -10.49
CA LYS A 18 7.10 -11.62 -9.09
C LYS A 18 5.76 -11.86 -8.40
N TRP A 19 4.89 -10.86 -8.35
CA TRP A 19 3.73 -10.85 -7.44
C TRP A 19 2.48 -11.52 -8.00
N LEU A 20 2.20 -11.42 -9.31
CA LEU A 20 0.97 -11.98 -9.88
C LEU A 20 0.88 -13.51 -9.75
N PRO A 21 1.94 -14.30 -10.02
CA PRO A 21 1.85 -15.75 -9.85
C PRO A 21 1.53 -16.16 -8.41
N MET A 22 2.11 -15.46 -7.41
CA MET A 22 1.85 -15.71 -6.00
C MET A 22 0.40 -15.37 -5.62
N ALA A 23 -0.13 -14.25 -6.13
CA ALA A 23 -1.52 -13.86 -5.91
C ALA A 23 -2.52 -14.83 -6.56
N TYR A 24 -2.26 -15.26 -7.80
CA TYR A 24 -3.14 -16.20 -8.53
C TYR A 24 -3.14 -17.61 -7.95
N LYS A 25 -2.02 -18.05 -7.36
CA LYS A 25 -1.92 -19.33 -6.66
C LYS A 25 -2.39 -19.26 -5.20
N PHE A 26 -2.95 -18.12 -4.76
CA PHE A 26 -3.36 -17.86 -3.37
C PHE A 26 -2.25 -18.03 -2.33
N GLN A 27 -0.98 -17.97 -2.74
CA GLN A 27 0.16 -18.03 -1.84
C GLN A 27 0.30 -16.74 -1.03
N ARG A 28 -0.14 -15.62 -1.62
CA ARG A 28 -0.26 -14.31 -0.97
C ARG A 28 -1.69 -13.82 -1.12
N ILE A 29 -2.41 -13.73 -0.01
CA ILE A 29 -3.76 -13.16 0.04
C ILE A 29 -3.60 -11.66 0.24
N GLY A 30 -4.11 -10.88 -0.70
CA GLY A 30 -3.89 -9.44 -0.76
C GLY A 30 -5.15 -8.60 -0.64
N CYS A 31 -5.07 -7.45 0.02
CA CYS A 31 -6.12 -6.42 0.02
C CYS A 31 -5.65 -5.09 -0.57
N TYR A 32 -6.61 -4.17 -0.74
CA TYR A 32 -6.39 -2.83 -1.26
C TYR A 32 -6.60 -1.81 -0.14
N ALA A 33 -5.51 -1.26 0.39
CA ALA A 33 -5.49 -0.42 1.57
C ALA A 33 -5.30 1.06 1.20
N GLN A 34 -6.36 1.68 0.68
CA GLN A 34 -6.36 3.10 0.31
C GLN A 34 -7.01 3.97 1.38
N THR A 35 -8.31 3.74 1.62
CA THR A 35 -9.14 4.56 2.52
C THR A 35 -8.58 4.61 3.93
N GLU A 36 -8.61 5.80 4.49
CA GLU A 36 -8.26 6.11 5.88
C GLU A 36 -9.51 6.55 6.64
N LEU A 37 -9.43 6.55 7.96
CA LEU A 37 -10.51 7.04 8.83
C LEU A 37 -10.90 8.49 8.50
N GLY A 38 -9.91 9.36 8.22
CA GLY A 38 -10.13 10.77 7.85
C GLY A 38 -10.43 11.00 6.38
N HIS A 39 -10.08 10.06 5.49
CA HIS A 39 -10.05 10.31 4.04
C HIS A 39 -10.49 9.09 3.21
N GLY A 40 -11.64 9.22 2.53
CA GLY A 40 -12.13 8.24 1.56
C GLY A 40 -12.24 8.81 0.15
N SER A 41 -13.17 9.75 -0.06
CA SER A 41 -13.38 10.39 -1.38
C SER A 41 -12.21 11.28 -1.79
N ASN A 42 -11.62 12.02 -0.84
CA ASN A 42 -10.45 12.87 -1.10
C ASN A 42 -9.15 12.07 -0.96
N VAL A 43 -8.78 11.32 -1.99
CA VAL A 43 -7.55 10.50 -2.00
C VAL A 43 -6.29 11.36 -1.90
N GLN A 44 -6.30 12.57 -2.46
CA GLN A 44 -5.14 13.48 -2.34
C GLN A 44 -4.91 13.96 -0.90
N GLY A 45 -5.89 13.80 -0.02
CA GLY A 45 -5.82 14.14 1.39
C GLY A 45 -5.29 13.03 2.30
N LEU A 46 -4.94 11.84 1.79
CA LEU A 46 -4.40 10.76 2.64
C LEU A 46 -3.19 11.25 3.44
N GLU A 47 -3.13 10.80 4.70
CA GLU A 47 -2.16 11.21 5.71
C GLU A 47 -1.03 10.19 5.89
N THR A 48 -1.26 8.90 5.60
CA THR A 48 -0.20 7.86 5.68
C THR A 48 0.99 8.26 4.82
N THR A 49 2.20 8.17 5.35
CA THR A 49 3.44 8.52 4.64
C THR A 49 4.28 7.29 4.33
N ALA A 50 5.02 7.33 3.23
CA ALA A 50 6.06 6.39 2.84
C ALA A 50 7.34 7.19 2.57
N ALA A 51 8.21 7.29 3.56
CA ALA A 51 9.46 8.04 3.46
C ALA A 51 10.60 7.12 2.99
N PHE A 52 11.31 7.51 1.93
CA PHE A 52 12.47 6.76 1.44
C PHE A 52 13.70 6.98 2.34
N ASP A 53 14.28 5.89 2.83
CA ASP A 53 15.55 5.88 3.56
C ASP A 53 16.68 5.38 2.64
N PRO A 54 17.57 6.28 2.17
CA PRO A 54 18.66 5.90 1.27
C PRO A 54 19.75 5.06 1.95
N SER A 55 19.79 5.01 3.29
CA SER A 55 20.79 4.23 4.02
C SER A 55 20.49 2.74 4.01
N THR A 56 19.20 2.37 3.93
CA THR A 56 18.74 0.98 3.88
C THR A 56 18.12 0.58 2.54
N ASP A 57 17.88 1.53 1.63
CA ASP A 57 17.13 1.33 0.37
C ASP A 57 15.69 0.84 0.62
N GLU A 58 15.04 1.43 1.63
CA GLU A 58 13.70 1.04 2.08
C GLU A 58 12.72 2.21 2.13
N PHE A 59 11.43 1.90 2.12
CA PHE A 59 10.37 2.85 2.40
C PHE A 59 9.83 2.63 3.82
N VAL A 60 9.94 3.66 4.66
CA VAL A 60 9.39 3.68 6.01
C VAL A 60 7.94 4.12 5.96
N MET A 61 7.04 3.16 6.18
CA MET A 61 5.60 3.40 6.26
C MET A 61 5.24 3.93 7.65
N HIS A 62 4.51 5.05 7.72
CA HIS A 62 4.10 5.63 9.00
C HIS A 62 2.66 6.18 8.95
N SER A 63 1.93 5.96 10.04
CA SER A 63 0.57 6.44 10.26
C SER A 63 0.65 7.51 11.37
N PRO A 64 0.81 8.80 11.02
CA PRO A 64 1.17 9.85 11.99
C PRO A 64 0.07 10.18 12.98
N THR A 65 -1.18 9.90 12.63
CA THR A 65 -2.38 10.28 13.39
C THR A 65 -3.38 9.13 13.45
N LEU A 66 -4.33 9.17 14.38
CA LEU A 66 -5.43 8.19 14.39
C LEU A 66 -6.24 8.25 13.09
N THR A 67 -6.47 9.45 12.54
CA THR A 67 -7.23 9.66 11.30
C THR A 67 -6.54 9.08 10.07
N SER A 68 -5.22 8.95 10.10
CA SER A 68 -4.43 8.28 9.06
C SER A 68 -4.55 6.74 9.05
N SER A 69 -5.21 6.15 10.04
CA SER A 69 -5.37 4.69 10.12
C SER A 69 -6.17 4.17 8.92
N LYS A 70 -5.67 3.13 8.24
CA LYS A 70 -6.39 2.48 7.15
C LYS A 70 -7.70 1.88 7.66
N TRP A 71 -8.81 2.28 7.05
CA TRP A 71 -10.16 1.94 7.51
C TRP A 71 -11.08 1.64 6.33
N TRP A 72 -11.83 0.54 6.42
CA TRP A 72 -12.60 -0.12 5.33
C TRP A 72 -11.90 -1.10 4.37
N PRO A 73 -10.56 -1.28 4.29
CA PRO A 73 -9.98 -2.29 3.41
C PRO A 73 -10.52 -3.71 3.69
N GLY A 74 -11.29 -4.25 2.76
CA GLY A 74 -11.85 -5.59 2.86
C GLY A 74 -10.75 -6.66 2.93
N GLY A 75 -10.85 -7.56 3.91
CA GLY A 75 -9.88 -8.65 4.14
C GLY A 75 -8.67 -8.26 5.00
N LEU A 76 -8.38 -6.97 5.18
CA LEU A 76 -7.19 -6.48 5.90
C LEU A 76 -7.14 -6.95 7.35
N GLY A 77 -8.27 -7.00 8.05
CA GLY A 77 -8.28 -7.24 9.50
C GLY A 77 -7.78 -8.63 9.93
N LYS A 78 -7.97 -9.67 9.10
CA LYS A 78 -7.63 -11.06 9.48
C LYS A 78 -7.24 -12.01 8.36
N ALA A 79 -7.56 -11.71 7.09
CA ALA A 79 -7.38 -12.67 6.00
C ALA A 79 -6.18 -12.34 5.11
N SER A 80 -5.88 -11.06 4.92
CA SER A 80 -4.84 -10.62 4.01
C SER A 80 -3.46 -10.69 4.64
N THR A 81 -2.57 -11.44 4.01
CA THR A 81 -1.15 -11.52 4.36
C THR A 81 -0.34 -10.35 3.81
N HIS A 82 -0.84 -9.68 2.78
CA HIS A 82 -0.20 -8.56 2.10
C HIS A 82 -1.26 -7.52 1.72
N ALA A 83 -0.84 -6.29 1.46
CA ALA A 83 -1.71 -5.28 0.89
C ALA A 83 -0.96 -4.37 -0.07
N VAL A 84 -1.70 -3.75 -0.99
CA VAL A 84 -1.24 -2.53 -1.64
C VAL A 84 -1.71 -1.35 -0.78
N PHE A 85 -0.79 -0.71 -0.08
CA PHE A 85 -1.03 0.51 0.69
C PHE A 85 -0.87 1.73 -0.21
N TYR A 86 -1.78 2.69 -0.08
CA TYR A 86 -1.61 4.01 -0.69
C TYR A 86 -1.16 5.01 0.36
N ALA A 87 -0.05 5.69 0.09
CA ALA A 87 0.57 6.62 1.01
C ALA A 87 1.25 7.76 0.25
N ARG A 88 1.53 8.86 0.95
CA ARG A 88 2.30 9.99 0.44
C ARG A 88 3.76 9.60 0.29
N LEU A 89 4.29 9.61 -0.93
CA LEU A 89 5.69 9.35 -1.19
C LEU A 89 6.53 10.56 -0.77
N ILE A 90 7.43 10.36 0.18
CA ILE A 90 8.37 11.38 0.63
C ILE A 90 9.79 10.91 0.30
N THR A 91 10.53 11.71 -0.45
CA THR A 91 11.95 11.47 -0.71
C THR A 91 12.69 12.79 -0.77
N GLU A 92 13.91 12.83 -0.24
CA GLU A 92 14.74 14.05 -0.16
C GLU A 92 14.01 15.25 0.45
N GLY A 93 13.14 14.99 1.44
CA GLY A 93 12.33 16.01 2.13
C GLY A 93 11.17 16.58 1.30
N LYS A 94 10.89 16.04 0.12
CA LYS A 94 9.80 16.47 -0.75
C LYS A 94 8.69 15.44 -0.84
N ASP A 95 7.44 15.92 -0.84
CA ASP A 95 6.24 15.12 -1.04
C ASP A 95 5.87 15.06 -2.53
N TYR A 96 5.73 13.85 -3.05
CA TYR A 96 5.39 13.55 -4.45
C TYR A 96 3.93 13.09 -4.62
N GLY A 97 3.13 13.13 -3.57
CA GLY A 97 1.74 12.72 -3.57
C GLY A 97 1.56 11.20 -3.44
N ILE A 98 0.37 10.74 -3.79
CA ILE A 98 -0.10 9.39 -3.45
C ILE A 98 0.47 8.33 -4.38
N HIS A 99 1.13 7.33 -3.79
CA HIS A 99 1.71 6.18 -4.48
C HIS A 99 1.32 4.87 -3.81
N GLY A 100 1.34 3.78 -4.59
CA GLY A 100 1.02 2.43 -4.14
C GLY A 100 2.26 1.64 -3.74
N PHE A 101 2.23 1.00 -2.57
CA PHE A 101 3.32 0.22 -1.99
C PHE A 101 2.81 -1.17 -1.61
N ILE A 102 3.53 -2.23 -1.98
CA ILE A 102 3.24 -3.58 -1.50
C ILE A 102 3.89 -3.75 -0.15
N CYS A 103 3.09 -4.06 0.87
CA CYS A 103 3.58 -4.35 2.22
C CYS A 103 3.04 -5.69 2.70
N SER A 104 3.84 -6.43 3.47
CA SER A 104 3.36 -7.59 4.22
C SER A 104 2.54 -7.12 5.43
N CYS A 105 1.38 -7.73 5.61
CA CYS A 105 0.58 -7.59 6.81
C CYS A 105 0.83 -8.83 7.66
N GLU A 106 1.47 -8.68 8.82
CA GLU A 106 1.45 -9.75 9.82
C GLU A 106 0.05 -9.78 10.44
N ALA A 107 -0.55 -10.97 10.48
CA ALA A 107 -1.89 -11.21 11.02
C ALA A 107 -1.82 -11.66 12.49
#